data_AF-A0A5N6Q9I0-F1
#
_entry.id   AF-A0A5N6Q9I0-F1
#
_cell.length_a   1.000
_cell.length_b   1.000
_cell.length_c   1.000
_cell.angle_alpha   90.00
_cell.angle_beta   90.00
_cell.angle_gamma   90.00
#
_symmetry.space_group_name_H-M   'P 1'
#
loop_
_entity.id
_entity.type
_entity.pdbx_description
1 polymer ?
#
loop_
_entity_poly.entity_id
_entity_poly.type
_entity_poly.pdbx_seq_one_letter_code
_entity_poly.pdbx_strand_id
1 'polypeptide(L)'
;MDFDNYCSARPLDIVMPEDDDNASSDVDFVVEMEASHTYVPHSMLEDDSGDLQLFDNLESETFRKTFRVKRDAILHETTSTSTVSDMLFEVGVPLEIQEFMVIRILDCANDMARQKRYACRKVLRMRVRAEVMQCVDDDFVLGLPVDNRVCGLVPASESSIEALEKVEVEEGTGETCSICLEELIGGAAAARMPCLHLFDQTCIVNWLNRNNFCPLCRFKLPARE
;
A
#
# COMPACT_ATOMS: atom_id res chain seq x y z
N MET A 1 1.36 4.47 16.99
CA MET A 1 1.14 5.44 15.90
C MET A 1 -0.34 5.38 15.59
N ASP A 2 -1.06 6.48 15.78
CA ASP A 2 -2.52 6.52 15.57
C ASP A 2 -2.80 6.53 14.06
N PHE A 3 -3.15 5.36 13.52
CA PHE A 3 -3.39 5.18 12.09
C PHE A 3 -4.69 5.83 11.59
N ASP A 4 -5.52 6.34 12.51
CA ASP A 4 -6.76 7.06 12.20
C ASP A 4 -6.55 8.38 11.45
N ASN A 5 -5.32 8.91 11.44
CA ASN A 5 -4.99 10.09 10.64
C ASN A 5 -4.78 9.79 9.15
N TYR A 6 -4.46 8.55 8.74
CA TYR A 6 -4.10 8.27 7.35
C TYR A 6 -5.29 7.95 6.45
N CYS A 7 -6.44 7.57 7.00
CA CYS A 7 -7.62 7.25 6.20
C CYS A 7 -8.91 7.52 6.95
N SER A 8 -9.76 8.38 6.37
CA SER A 8 -11.11 8.65 6.88
C SER A 8 -12.17 8.29 5.84
N ALA A 9 -13.06 7.36 6.20
CA ALA A 9 -14.25 7.01 5.43
C ALA A 9 -15.50 7.52 6.14
N ARG A 10 -16.34 8.29 5.45
CA ARG A 10 -17.57 8.86 6.03
C ARG A 10 -18.74 8.86 5.04
N PRO A 11 -19.99 8.64 5.50
CA PRO A 11 -21.18 8.80 4.67
C PRO A 11 -21.34 10.25 4.16
N LEU A 12 -21.77 10.41 2.92
CA LEU A 12 -22.22 11.68 2.35
C LEU A 12 -23.74 11.71 2.30
N ASP A 13 -24.35 12.50 3.18
CA ASP A 13 -25.81 12.63 3.28
C ASP A 13 -26.43 13.55 2.20
N ILE A 14 -25.72 13.81 1.09
CA ILE A 14 -26.17 14.72 0.03
C ILE A 14 -27.28 14.04 -0.79
N VAL A 15 -28.51 14.57 -0.70
CA VAL A 15 -29.67 14.15 -1.50
C VAL A 15 -29.60 14.87 -2.85
N MET A 16 -29.61 14.11 -3.95
CA MET A 16 -29.68 14.67 -5.30
C MET A 16 -31.08 14.41 -5.88
N PRO A 17 -31.62 15.30 -6.72
CA PRO A 17 -33.03 15.27 -7.15
C PRO A 17 -33.43 14.10 -8.08
N GLU A 18 -32.50 13.21 -8.45
CA GLU A 18 -32.74 12.10 -9.39
C GLU A 18 -33.06 10.75 -8.71
N ASP A 19 -33.38 10.75 -7.41
CA ASP A 19 -33.95 9.58 -6.72
C ASP A 19 -35.41 9.36 -7.17
N ASP A 20 -35.62 9.15 -8.48
CA ASP A 20 -36.92 9.05 -9.12
C ASP A 20 -37.51 7.63 -9.01
N ASP A 21 -38.84 7.57 -8.94
CA ASP A 21 -39.70 6.57 -8.29
C ASP A 21 -39.84 5.18 -8.97
N ASN A 22 -38.83 4.67 -9.70
CA ASN A 22 -38.94 3.32 -10.29
C ASN A 22 -38.11 2.26 -9.55
N ALA A 23 -38.80 1.32 -8.91
CA ALA A 23 -38.24 0.27 -8.05
C ALA A 23 -37.31 -0.67 -8.85
N SER A 24 -36.02 -0.65 -8.49
CA SER A 24 -35.08 -1.76 -8.67
C SER A 24 -34.40 -1.99 -7.32
N SER A 25 -34.26 -3.25 -6.92
CA SER A 25 -33.75 -3.69 -5.62
C SER A 25 -32.23 -3.60 -5.45
N ASP A 26 -31.52 -3.16 -6.50
CA ASP A 26 -30.06 -3.06 -6.51
C ASP A 26 -29.65 -1.66 -6.03
N VAL A 27 -28.94 -1.58 -4.90
CA VAL A 27 -28.43 -0.31 -4.37
C VAL A 27 -26.97 -0.19 -4.73
N ASP A 28 -26.63 0.93 -5.35
CA ASP A 28 -25.26 1.23 -5.73
C ASP A 28 -24.59 2.04 -4.60
N PHE A 29 -23.32 1.76 -4.36
CA PHE A 29 -22.42 2.65 -3.66
C PHE A 29 -21.76 3.59 -4.66
N VAL A 30 -21.76 4.88 -4.32
CA VAL A 30 -20.92 5.88 -4.99
C VAL A 30 -19.84 6.28 -4.01
N VAL A 31 -18.60 5.91 -4.30
CA VAL A 31 -17.45 6.17 -3.42
C VAL A 31 -16.63 7.31 -4.02
N GLU A 32 -16.65 8.47 -3.38
CA GLU A 32 -15.77 9.59 -3.68
C GLU A 32 -14.45 9.39 -2.93
N MET A 33 -13.38 9.05 -3.65
CA MET A 33 -12.05 8.89 -3.09
C MET A 33 -11.19 10.11 -3.37
N GLU A 34 -10.47 10.57 -2.36
CA GLU A 34 -9.51 11.67 -2.40
C GLU A 34 -8.23 11.19 -1.71
N ALA A 35 -7.14 11.04 -2.46
CA ALA A 35 -5.83 10.65 -1.95
C ALA A 35 -4.90 11.86 -2.02
N SER A 36 -4.41 12.33 -0.88
CA SER A 36 -3.44 13.41 -0.76
C SER A 36 -2.05 12.83 -0.53
N HIS A 37 -1.19 12.96 -1.53
CA HIS A 37 0.18 12.48 -1.55
C HIS A 37 1.09 13.57 -1.07
N THR A 38 1.72 13.41 0.08
CA THR A 38 2.68 14.36 0.63
C THR A 38 4.09 13.82 0.43
N TYR A 39 4.92 14.54 -0.31
CA TYR A 39 6.27 14.10 -0.65
C TYR A 39 7.27 14.62 0.39
N VAL A 40 7.81 13.71 1.21
CA VAL A 40 8.81 14.00 2.24
C VAL A 40 10.20 13.68 1.69
N PRO A 41 11.11 14.65 1.54
CA PRO A 41 12.51 14.39 1.19
C PRO A 41 13.21 13.54 2.25
N HIS A 42 14.03 12.58 1.83
CA HIS A 42 14.79 11.72 2.76
C HIS A 42 15.74 12.53 3.66
N SER A 43 16.26 13.66 3.16
CA SER A 43 17.03 14.65 3.94
C SER A 43 16.28 15.26 5.13
N MET A 44 14.94 15.13 5.22
CA MET A 44 14.13 15.59 6.36
C MET A 44 13.93 14.51 7.44
N LEU A 45 14.37 13.26 7.21
CA LEU A 45 14.28 12.16 8.17
C LEU A 45 15.59 11.95 8.95
N GLU A 46 16.68 12.59 8.53
CA GLU A 46 18.02 12.51 9.14
C GLU A 46 18.38 13.84 9.83
N ASP A 47 17.65 14.13 10.89
CA ASP A 47 17.98 15.16 11.88
C ASP A 47 18.13 14.42 13.21
N ASP A 48 19.37 14.25 13.68
CA ASP A 48 19.69 13.73 15.03
C ASP A 48 19.59 14.86 16.09
N SER A 49 18.93 15.97 15.75
CA SER A 49 18.85 17.18 16.59
C SER A 49 17.62 17.22 17.48
N GLY A 50 16.58 16.43 17.21
CA GLY A 50 15.38 16.38 18.06
C GLY A 50 14.57 17.68 18.06
N ASP A 51 14.78 18.58 17.09
CA ASP A 51 13.97 19.77 16.90
C ASP A 51 12.90 19.48 15.83
N LEU A 52 11.63 19.52 16.26
CA LEU A 52 10.47 19.48 15.36
C LEU A 52 10.44 20.76 14.53
N GLN A 53 11.11 20.77 13.39
CA GLN A 53 10.92 21.81 12.40
C GLN A 53 9.49 21.69 11.85
N LEU A 54 8.65 22.69 12.13
CA LEU A 54 7.36 22.88 11.47
C LEU A 54 7.63 23.23 10.00
N PHE A 55 7.39 22.27 9.10
CA PHE A 55 7.68 22.42 7.67
C PHE A 55 6.44 22.96 6.93
N ASP A 56 6.41 24.26 6.68
CA ASP A 56 5.24 24.96 6.11
C ASP A 56 5.01 24.77 4.60
N ASN A 57 5.77 23.92 3.88
CA ASN A 57 5.67 23.85 2.40
C ASN A 57 5.96 22.45 1.80
N LEU A 58 5.41 21.39 2.38
CA LEU A 58 5.51 20.07 1.76
C LEU A 58 4.59 20.01 0.53
N GLU A 59 5.16 19.74 -0.65
CA GLU A 59 4.36 19.59 -1.87
C GLU A 59 3.41 18.42 -1.69
N SER A 60 2.12 18.71 -1.83
CA SER A 60 1.07 17.71 -1.76
C SER A 60 0.28 17.68 -3.06
N GLU A 61 0.18 16.50 -3.64
CA GLU A 61 -0.62 16.26 -4.83
C GLU A 61 -1.88 15.49 -4.43
N THR A 62 -3.05 16.01 -4.79
CA THR A 62 -4.31 15.37 -4.41
C THR A 62 -4.99 14.78 -5.64
N PHE A 63 -5.14 13.46 -5.64
CA PHE A 63 -5.85 12.71 -6.64
C PHE A 63 -7.28 12.46 -6.16
N ARG A 64 -8.26 12.79 -7.00
CA ARG A 64 -9.67 12.57 -6.68
C ARG A 64 -10.36 11.77 -7.78
N LYS A 65 -11.07 10.72 -7.39
CA LYS A 65 -11.83 9.87 -8.30
C LYS A 65 -13.12 9.39 -7.65
N THR A 66 -14.16 9.22 -8.46
CA THR A 66 -15.46 8.74 -8.02
C THR A 66 -15.74 7.38 -8.65
N PHE A 67 -16.05 6.40 -7.80
CA PHE A 67 -16.34 5.03 -8.21
C PHE A 67 -17.82 4.71 -8.01
N ARG A 68 -18.37 3.88 -8.90
CA ARG A 68 -19.71 3.30 -8.76
C ARG A 68 -19.55 1.80 -8.56
N VAL A 69 -19.99 1.30 -7.41
CA VAL A 69 -19.79 -0.10 -7.00
C VAL A 69 -21.14 -0.67 -6.58
N LYS A 70 -21.45 -1.89 -7.01
CA LYS A 70 -22.66 -2.57 -6.56
C LYS A 70 -22.56 -2.94 -5.08
N ARG A 71 -23.69 -2.95 -4.36
CA ARG A 71 -23.74 -3.43 -2.96
C ARG A 71 -23.08 -4.80 -2.79
N ASP A 72 -23.38 -5.74 -3.67
CA ASP A 72 -22.84 -7.10 -3.55
C ASP A 72 -21.32 -7.09 -3.71
N ALA A 73 -20.76 -6.30 -4.62
CA ALA A 73 -19.31 -6.25 -4.80
C ALA A 73 -18.57 -5.72 -3.56
N ILE A 74 -19.13 -4.73 -2.85
CA ILE A 74 -18.49 -4.09 -1.68
C ILE A 74 -18.78 -4.79 -0.36
N LEU A 75 -19.92 -5.48 -0.21
CA LEU A 75 -20.32 -6.16 1.04
C LEU A 75 -20.08 -7.68 1.02
N HIS A 76 -19.69 -8.26 -0.12
CA HIS A 76 -19.46 -9.70 -0.23
C HIS A 76 -18.14 -10.13 0.43
N GLU A 77 -18.17 -11.24 1.13
CA GLU A 77 -17.06 -11.72 1.99
C GLU A 77 -15.73 -11.93 1.24
N THR A 78 -15.78 -12.28 -0.05
CA THR A 78 -14.58 -12.60 -0.84
C THR A 78 -14.15 -11.54 -1.86
N THR A 79 -15.05 -10.62 -2.26
CA THR A 79 -14.77 -9.63 -3.32
C THR A 79 -14.67 -8.19 -2.80
N SER A 80 -15.11 -7.96 -1.56
CA SER A 80 -15.08 -6.66 -0.90
C SER A 80 -13.68 -6.07 -0.84
N THR A 81 -12.70 -6.87 -0.42
CA THR A 81 -11.30 -6.45 -0.29
C THR A 81 -10.67 -6.13 -1.63
N SER A 82 -10.79 -7.02 -2.61
CA SER A 82 -10.24 -6.80 -3.96
C SER A 82 -10.84 -5.56 -4.62
N THR A 83 -12.15 -5.36 -4.51
CA THR A 83 -12.84 -4.20 -5.09
C THR A 83 -12.34 -2.89 -4.47
N VAL A 84 -12.15 -2.85 -3.15
CA VAL A 84 -11.65 -1.63 -2.48
C VAL A 84 -10.16 -1.40 -2.77
N SER A 85 -9.35 -2.46 -2.81
CA SER A 85 -7.95 -2.40 -3.22
C SER A 85 -7.78 -1.86 -4.63
N ASP A 86 -8.61 -2.29 -5.58
CA ASP A 86 -8.58 -1.79 -6.96
C ASP A 86 -8.91 -0.28 -7.01
N MET A 87 -9.94 0.16 -6.27
CA MET A 87 -10.28 1.58 -6.18
C MET A 87 -9.14 2.41 -5.56
N LEU A 88 -8.51 1.91 -4.50
CA LEU A 88 -7.38 2.55 -3.83
C LEU A 88 -6.15 2.64 -4.76
N PHE A 89 -5.87 1.58 -5.51
CA PHE A 89 -4.81 1.56 -6.50
C PHE A 89 -5.04 2.60 -7.61
N GLU A 90 -6.29 2.73 -8.09
CA GLU A 90 -6.65 3.71 -9.11
C GLU A 90 -6.52 5.17 -8.66
N VAL A 91 -6.49 5.45 -7.35
CA VAL A 91 -6.18 6.78 -6.80
C VAL A 91 -4.74 6.92 -6.33
N GLY A 92 -3.88 5.94 -6.63
CA GLY A 92 -2.44 5.99 -6.38
C GLY A 92 -1.99 5.47 -5.01
N VAL A 93 -2.88 4.87 -4.22
CA VAL A 93 -2.54 4.39 -2.87
C VAL A 93 -1.69 3.11 -2.94
N PRO A 94 -0.46 3.08 -2.38
CA PRO A 94 0.41 1.90 -2.37
C PRO A 94 -0.16 0.73 -1.56
N LEU A 95 0.06 -0.50 -2.04
CA LEU A 95 -0.47 -1.75 -1.45
C LEU A 95 -0.08 -1.93 0.02
N GLU A 96 1.08 -1.42 0.43
CA GLU A 96 1.64 -1.53 1.78
C GLU A 96 0.78 -0.85 2.85
N ILE A 97 -0.01 0.16 2.46
CA ILE A 97 -0.89 0.91 3.36
C ILE A 97 -2.37 0.63 3.10
N GLN A 98 -2.71 -0.17 2.07
CA GLN A 98 -4.10 -0.46 1.73
C GLN A 98 -4.83 -1.29 2.79
N GLU A 99 -4.15 -2.21 3.49
CA GLU A 99 -4.80 -3.15 4.41
C GLU A 99 -5.68 -2.44 5.46
N PHE A 100 -5.16 -1.37 6.06
CA PHE A 100 -5.91 -0.57 7.04
C PHE A 100 -7.03 0.26 6.41
N MET A 101 -6.81 0.82 5.22
CA MET A 101 -7.82 1.61 4.52
C MET A 101 -8.99 0.75 4.06
N VAL A 102 -8.70 -0.44 3.56
CA VAL A 102 -9.71 -1.42 3.12
C VAL A 102 -10.65 -1.73 4.27
N ILE A 103 -10.12 -2.09 5.46
CA ILE A 103 -10.94 -2.38 6.64
C ILE A 103 -11.84 -1.19 6.99
N ARG A 104 -11.28 0.03 7.05
CA ARG A 104 -12.03 1.25 7.39
C ARG A 104 -13.16 1.57 6.39
N ILE A 105 -12.90 1.39 5.10
CA ILE A 105 -13.88 1.65 4.03
C ILE A 105 -15.00 0.61 4.08
N LEU A 106 -14.65 -0.66 4.29
CA LEU A 106 -15.62 -1.75 4.39
C LEU A 106 -16.48 -1.65 5.65
N ASP A 107 -15.91 -1.26 6.79
CA ASP A 107 -16.66 -1.01 8.02
C ASP A 107 -17.67 0.13 7.82
N CYS A 108 -17.25 1.23 7.20
CA CYS A 108 -18.15 2.34 6.88
C CYS A 108 -19.27 1.90 5.92
N ALA A 109 -18.95 1.11 4.88
CA ALA A 109 -19.94 0.59 3.95
C ALA A 109 -20.95 -0.35 4.65
N ASN A 110 -20.47 -1.23 5.53
CA ASN A 110 -21.30 -2.12 6.35
C ASN A 110 -22.22 -1.35 7.30
N ASP A 111 -21.70 -0.32 7.97
CA ASP A 111 -22.49 0.54 8.86
C ASP A 111 -23.58 1.29 8.11
N MET A 112 -23.25 1.84 6.94
CA MET A 112 -24.23 2.49 6.07
C MET A 112 -25.32 1.52 5.61
N ALA A 113 -24.95 0.27 5.29
CA ALA A 113 -25.92 -0.75 4.87
C ALA A 113 -26.85 -1.20 6.01
N ARG A 114 -26.37 -1.21 7.26
CA ARG A 114 -27.14 -1.63 8.44
C ARG A 114 -28.07 -0.55 8.99
N GLN A 115 -27.75 0.73 8.77
CA GLN A 115 -28.52 1.83 9.32
C GLN A 115 -29.86 2.05 8.58
N LYS A 116 -30.96 2.07 9.34
CA LYS A 116 -32.33 2.27 8.82
C LYS A 116 -32.53 3.58 8.05
N ARG A 117 -31.75 4.63 8.38
CA ARG A 117 -31.82 5.94 7.71
C ARG A 117 -31.45 5.87 6.22
N TYR A 118 -30.76 4.81 5.82
CA TYR A 118 -30.29 4.56 4.45
C TYR A 118 -31.11 3.45 3.76
N ALA A 119 -32.05 2.82 4.46
CA ALA A 119 -32.80 1.67 3.95
C ALA A 119 -33.67 1.99 2.71
N CYS A 120 -34.09 3.25 2.55
CA CYS A 120 -34.89 3.69 1.41
C CYS A 120 -34.05 4.34 0.28
N ARG A 121 -32.72 4.40 0.42
CA ARG A 121 -31.86 5.04 -0.59
C ARG A 121 -31.42 4.03 -1.65
N LYS A 122 -31.58 4.39 -2.92
CA LYS A 122 -31.07 3.61 -4.06
C LYS A 122 -29.57 3.77 -4.25
N VAL A 123 -29.01 4.88 -3.77
CA VAL A 123 -27.57 5.18 -3.89
C VAL A 123 -27.01 5.61 -2.54
N LEU A 124 -25.97 4.93 -2.08
CA LEU A 124 -25.23 5.25 -0.87
C LEU A 124 -23.94 5.97 -1.25
N ARG A 125 -23.84 7.26 -0.91
CA ARG A 125 -22.64 8.04 -1.16
C ARG A 125 -21.70 7.97 0.04
N MET A 126 -20.44 7.66 -0.20
CA MET A 126 -19.38 7.64 0.81
C MET A 126 -18.22 8.50 0.31
N ARG A 127 -17.58 9.23 1.22
CA ARG A 127 -16.31 9.92 0.96
C ARG A 127 -15.18 9.23 1.70
N VAL A 128 -14.10 8.97 1.01
CA VAL A 128 -12.86 8.41 1.54
C VAL A 128 -11.76 9.43 1.31
N ARG A 129 -11.07 9.84 2.37
CA ARG A 129 -9.86 10.64 2.30
C ARG A 129 -8.70 9.78 2.77
N ALA A 130 -7.69 9.62 1.92
CA ALA A 130 -6.44 8.94 2.23
C ALA A 130 -5.30 9.96 2.25
N GLU A 131 -4.47 9.94 3.29
CA GLU A 131 -3.25 10.73 3.39
C GLU A 131 -2.07 9.77 3.19
N VAL A 132 -1.35 9.96 2.09
CA VAL A 132 -0.24 9.10 1.67
C VAL A 132 1.06 9.87 1.82
N MET A 133 1.89 9.47 2.79
CA MET A 133 3.25 9.99 2.90
C MET A 133 4.17 9.22 1.96
N GLN A 134 4.77 9.90 0.99
CA GLN A 134 5.75 9.33 0.09
C GLN A 134 7.14 9.86 0.46
N CYS A 135 8.07 8.96 0.78
CA CYS A 135 9.47 9.33 0.92
C CYS A 135 10.06 9.45 -0.50
N VAL A 136 10.57 10.63 -0.86
CA VAL A 136 11.31 10.84 -2.10
C VAL A 136 12.81 10.85 -1.80
N ASP A 137 13.56 10.04 -2.52
CA ASP A 137 15.02 10.13 -2.54
C ASP A 137 15.42 11.42 -3.28
N ASP A 138 16.46 12.14 -2.82
CA ASP A 138 16.86 13.49 -3.27
C ASP A 138 17.28 13.61 -4.76
N ASP A 139 17.15 12.57 -5.58
CA ASP A 139 17.52 12.53 -7.01
C ASP A 139 16.42 13.04 -7.99
N PHE A 140 15.29 13.54 -7.49
CA PHE A 140 14.08 13.84 -8.28
C PHE A 140 14.08 15.15 -9.11
N VAL A 141 15.18 15.92 -9.20
CA VAL A 141 15.14 17.24 -9.88
C VAL A 141 15.08 17.16 -11.43
N LEU A 142 15.17 15.98 -12.05
CA LEU A 142 15.24 15.83 -13.52
C LEU A 142 13.99 15.21 -14.18
N GLY A 143 12.81 15.81 -13.94
CA GLY A 143 11.65 15.82 -14.86
C GLY A 143 11.42 14.65 -15.84
N LEU A 144 11.33 13.40 -15.36
CA LEU A 144 10.92 12.24 -16.17
C LEU A 144 9.47 11.80 -15.85
N PRO A 145 8.73 11.23 -16.83
CA PRO A 145 7.30 10.92 -16.69
C PRO A 145 7.05 9.84 -15.63
N VAL A 146 6.00 10.08 -14.85
CA VAL A 146 5.49 9.20 -13.79
C VAL A 146 4.84 7.97 -14.43
N ASP A 147 5.61 6.89 -14.55
CA ASP A 147 5.06 5.54 -14.56
C ASP A 147 5.78 4.70 -13.50
N ASN A 148 4.98 4.28 -12.51
CA ASN A 148 5.25 3.15 -11.61
C ASN A 148 6.40 3.30 -10.60
N ARG A 149 6.18 4.07 -9.52
CA ARG A 149 7.02 4.03 -8.31
C ARG A 149 6.23 3.65 -7.07
N VAL A 150 5.89 2.37 -7.06
CA VAL A 150 6.04 1.48 -5.90
C VAL A 150 7.43 1.71 -5.30
N CYS A 151 7.54 1.70 -3.97
CA CYS A 151 8.78 1.85 -3.23
C CYS A 151 9.93 1.01 -3.83
N GLY A 152 11.00 1.67 -4.29
CA GLY A 152 12.33 1.07 -4.36
C GLY A 152 12.57 -0.03 -5.41
N LEU A 153 12.06 0.11 -6.65
CA LEU A 153 12.51 -0.71 -7.79
C LEU A 153 13.93 -0.30 -8.27
N VAL A 154 14.85 -0.08 -7.34
CA VAL A 154 16.25 0.15 -7.64
C VAL A 154 16.95 -1.18 -7.39
N PRO A 155 17.57 -1.80 -8.40
CA PRO A 155 18.31 -3.04 -8.19
C PRO A 155 19.51 -2.77 -7.27
N ALA A 156 19.84 -3.74 -6.42
CA ALA A 156 21.12 -3.73 -5.72
C ALA A 156 22.27 -3.80 -6.74
N SER A 157 23.43 -3.25 -6.39
CA SER A 157 24.62 -3.41 -7.23
C SER A 157 24.95 -4.90 -7.38
N GLU A 158 25.38 -5.33 -8.57
CA GLU A 158 25.76 -6.73 -8.82
C GLU A 158 26.82 -7.20 -7.81
N SER A 159 27.75 -6.32 -7.44
CA SER A 159 28.74 -6.56 -6.40
C SER A 159 28.14 -6.83 -5.02
N SER A 160 27.06 -6.14 -4.65
CA SER A 160 26.38 -6.33 -3.35
C SER A 160 25.61 -7.65 -3.32
N ILE A 161 25.03 -8.05 -4.45
CA ILE A 161 24.32 -9.33 -4.60
C ILE A 161 25.32 -10.49 -4.54
N GLU A 162 26.45 -10.38 -5.23
CA GLU A 162 27.50 -11.40 -5.23
C GLU A 162 28.23 -11.53 -3.89
N ALA A 163 28.32 -10.44 -3.13
CA ALA A 163 28.93 -10.41 -1.80
C ALA A 163 28.05 -11.01 -0.69
N LEU A 164 26.80 -11.41 -1.00
CA LEU A 164 25.96 -12.09 -0.02
C LEU A 164 26.61 -13.38 0.47
N GLU A 165 26.47 -13.61 1.77
CA GLU A 165 27.02 -14.80 2.38
C GLU A 165 26.20 -16.02 1.95
N LYS A 166 26.87 -16.96 1.27
CA LYS A 166 26.26 -18.23 0.87
C LYS A 166 26.35 -19.19 2.05
N VAL A 167 25.19 -19.64 2.50
CA VAL A 167 25.05 -20.54 3.65
C VAL A 167 24.45 -21.84 3.15
N GLU A 168 25.02 -22.97 3.55
CA GLU A 168 24.39 -24.27 3.39
C GLU A 168 23.45 -24.48 4.57
N VAL A 169 22.17 -24.76 4.28
CA VAL A 169 21.15 -24.94 5.31
C VAL A 169 21.43 -26.26 6.04
N GLU A 170 21.49 -26.24 7.37
CA GLU A 170 21.60 -27.46 8.16
C GLU A 170 20.28 -28.26 8.11
N GLU A 171 20.35 -29.59 8.09
CA GLU A 171 19.15 -30.43 8.12
C GLU A 171 18.36 -30.20 9.43
N GLY A 172 17.09 -29.81 9.32
CA GLY A 172 16.18 -29.70 10.45
C GLY A 172 16.08 -28.33 11.14
N THR A 173 16.52 -27.25 10.48
CA THR A 173 16.35 -25.87 11.01
C THR A 173 14.89 -25.41 11.03
N GLY A 174 14.04 -25.94 10.14
CA GLY A 174 12.64 -25.53 9.99
C GLY A 174 12.46 -24.09 9.50
N GLU A 175 13.51 -23.48 8.94
CA GLU A 175 13.46 -22.14 8.40
C GLU A 175 12.73 -22.11 7.05
N THR A 176 11.93 -21.08 6.79
CA THR A 176 11.13 -20.92 5.56
C THR A 176 11.55 -19.69 4.79
N CYS A 177 11.72 -19.81 3.48
CA CYS A 177 12.01 -18.67 2.61
C CYS A 177 10.75 -17.82 2.44
N SER A 178 10.77 -16.56 2.88
CA SER A 178 9.59 -15.69 2.79
C SER A 178 9.26 -15.20 1.37
N ILE A 179 10.08 -15.55 0.37
CA ILE A 179 9.87 -15.16 -1.04
C ILE A 179 9.07 -16.24 -1.78
N CYS A 180 9.46 -17.52 -1.67
CA CYS A 180 8.74 -18.64 -2.29
C CYS A 180 7.74 -19.32 -1.33
N LEU A 181 7.82 -19.03 -0.02
CA LEU A 181 7.02 -19.63 1.05
C LEU A 181 7.27 -21.14 1.23
N GLU A 182 8.43 -21.64 0.79
CA GLU A 182 8.86 -23.03 0.95
C GLU A 182 9.88 -23.18 2.09
N GLU A 183 9.95 -24.37 2.67
CA GLU A 183 10.93 -24.71 3.71
C GLU A 183 12.33 -24.83 3.10
N LEU A 184 13.32 -24.23 3.75
CA LEU A 184 14.72 -24.31 3.35
C LEU A 184 15.21 -25.75 3.57
N ILE A 185 15.43 -26.46 2.46
CA ILE A 185 15.85 -27.86 2.49
C ILE A 185 17.32 -27.94 2.93
N GLY A 186 17.61 -28.83 3.89
CA GLY A 186 18.99 -29.09 4.33
C GLY A 186 19.91 -29.47 3.15
N GLY A 187 21.07 -28.83 3.06
CA GLY A 187 22.01 -28.96 1.95
C GLY A 187 21.68 -28.14 0.70
N ALA A 188 20.55 -27.40 0.67
CA ALA A 188 20.28 -26.43 -0.38
C ALA A 188 21.07 -25.13 -0.17
N ALA A 189 21.34 -24.43 -1.27
CA ALA A 189 22.06 -23.16 -1.23
C ALA A 189 21.13 -22.03 -0.78
N ALA A 190 21.37 -21.50 0.41
CA ALA A 190 20.74 -20.30 0.91
C ALA A 190 21.71 -19.11 0.83
N ALA A 191 21.16 -17.91 0.88
CA ALA A 191 21.92 -16.69 1.00
C ALA A 191 21.43 -15.88 2.20
N ARG A 192 22.40 -15.40 2.99
CA ARG A 192 22.17 -14.60 4.18
C ARG A 192 22.44 -13.13 3.88
N MET A 193 21.46 -12.30 4.17
CA MET A 193 21.58 -10.85 4.09
C MET A 193 22.48 -10.32 5.22
N PRO A 194 23.06 -9.11 5.08
CA PRO A 194 23.82 -8.46 6.17
C PRO A 194 22.98 -8.22 7.44
N CYS A 195 21.66 -8.14 7.29
CA CYS A 195 20.71 -8.08 8.39
C CYS A 195 20.34 -9.45 8.99
N LEU A 196 21.09 -10.51 8.63
CA LEU A 196 20.98 -11.89 9.13
C LEU A 196 19.74 -12.68 8.71
N HIS A 197 18.88 -12.12 7.85
CA HIS A 197 17.76 -12.87 7.28
C HIS A 197 18.22 -13.84 6.19
N LEU A 198 17.66 -15.06 6.20
CA LEU A 198 17.97 -16.17 5.31
C LEU A 198 16.87 -16.38 4.28
N PHE A 199 17.27 -16.71 3.06
CA PHE A 199 16.41 -16.97 1.91
C PHE A 199 17.09 -18.00 1.00
N ASP A 200 16.32 -18.63 0.11
CA ASP A 200 16.92 -19.38 -0.98
C ASP A 200 17.81 -18.46 -1.82
N GLN A 201 18.99 -18.96 -2.19
CA GLN A 201 19.96 -18.16 -2.93
C GLN A 201 19.36 -17.59 -4.23
N THR A 202 18.60 -18.40 -4.96
CA THR A 202 17.96 -17.97 -6.22
C THR A 202 16.87 -16.94 -5.98
N CYS A 203 16.06 -17.10 -4.94
CA CYS A 203 14.95 -16.20 -4.60
C CYS A 203 15.46 -14.81 -4.23
N ILE A 204 16.42 -14.71 -3.30
CA ILE A 204 16.92 -13.41 -2.87
C ILE A 204 17.74 -12.71 -3.95
N VAL A 205 18.51 -13.46 -4.76
CA VAL A 205 19.21 -12.89 -5.91
C VAL A 205 18.20 -12.31 -6.92
N ASN A 206 17.15 -13.05 -7.26
CA ASN A 206 16.12 -12.56 -8.18
C ASN A 206 15.37 -11.34 -7.63
N TRP A 207 15.10 -11.32 -6.33
CA TRP A 207 14.52 -10.18 -5.64
C TRP A 207 15.44 -8.96 -5.71
N LEU A 208 16.72 -9.13 -5.43
CA LEU A 208 17.69 -8.04 -5.37
C LEU A 208 18.09 -7.49 -6.76
N ASN A 209 17.85 -8.26 -7.81
CA ASN A 209 17.93 -7.78 -9.20
C ASN A 209 16.80 -6.81 -9.56
N ARG A 210 15.79 -6.65 -8.72
CA ARG A 210 14.65 -5.74 -8.93
C ARG A 210 14.52 -4.69 -7.84
N ASN A 211 15.02 -5.00 -6.64
CA ASN A 211 14.92 -4.18 -5.44
C ASN A 211 16.27 -4.15 -4.74
N ASN A 212 16.54 -3.17 -3.88
CA ASN A 212 17.80 -3.13 -3.12
C ASN A 212 17.59 -3.35 -1.62
N PHE A 213 16.46 -3.89 -1.18
CA PHE A 213 16.16 -4.03 0.25
C PHE A 213 15.73 -5.44 0.63
N CYS A 214 15.97 -5.78 1.90
CA CYS A 214 15.54 -7.06 2.48
C CYS A 214 14.00 -7.15 2.54
N PRO A 215 13.38 -8.27 2.07
CA PRO A 215 11.94 -8.47 2.14
C PRO A 215 11.33 -8.41 3.55
N LEU A 216 12.10 -8.79 4.57
CA LEU A 216 11.60 -8.92 5.95
C LEU A 216 11.76 -7.64 6.76
N CYS A 217 12.94 -7.01 6.70
CA CYS A 217 13.26 -5.86 7.55
C CYS A 217 13.57 -4.57 6.80
N ARG A 218 13.47 -4.58 5.46
CA ARG A 218 13.77 -3.43 4.59
C ARG A 218 15.20 -2.87 4.72
N PHE A 219 16.15 -3.63 5.27
CA PHE A 219 17.57 -3.27 5.25
C PHE A 219 18.04 -3.07 3.81
N LYS A 220 18.55 -1.87 3.49
CA LYS A 220 18.99 -1.48 2.14
C LYS A 220 20.42 -1.94 1.87
N LEU A 221 20.64 -2.51 0.69
CA LEU A 221 21.93 -2.75 0.07
C LEU A 221 22.31 -1.56 -0.83
N PRO A 222 23.61 -1.35 -1.09
CA PRO A 222 24.07 -0.37 -2.07
C PRO A 222 23.37 -0.60 -3.42
N ALA A 223 22.74 0.46 -3.94
CA ALA A 223 22.12 0.45 -5.25
C ALA A 223 23.20 0.45 -6.35
N ARG A 224 22.84 0.00 -7.54
CA ARG A 224 23.66 0.21 -8.74
C ARG A 224 23.74 1.71 -9.05
N GLU A 225 24.95 2.25 -9.20
CA GLU A 225 25.19 3.60 -9.74
C GLU A 225 24.68 3.73 -11.18
#